data_AF-A0A357AGI7-F1
#
_entry.id   AF-A0A357AGI7-F1
#
_cell.length_a   1.000
_cell.length_b   1.000
_cell.length_c   1.000
_cell.angle_alpha   90.00
_cell.angle_beta   90.00
_cell.angle_gamma   90.00
#
_symmetry.space_group_name_H-M   'P 1'
#
loop_
_entity.id
_entity.type
_entity.pdbx_description
1 polymer ?
#
loop_
_entity_poly.entity_id
_entity_poly.type
_entity_poly.pdbx_seq_one_letter_code
_entity_poly.pdbx_strand_id
1 'polypeptide(L)'
;TEDFKDLIPAGMGAKLNYLRKVGNNATHNPKGVTKDQAELALQNLHSFMDFVAYCYGTDYTETAFDKSLLEAGPEAIPVVVKPPVSEEIDFQTLLDENFPKREKLTAKRVAQIKQGYIVKHMDMTEAQTRKAYIDVMLQDAGWRRGPNWVDEYPINEMPNKLGKGAAEHVLLGDDGKPLAVIEAKRTSVNVENGRQQAVLYANFLEKKFHQRPVIFMTNGYETRIWSDKFYPERQVSGIYSKRDLEKEFNKMRDRAPLKGVRISDEISNRYYQKEAIQTVCDAFDERNRRKALLVMATGSGKTRTVISLADVLIRHGWVKNLLFLADRNALVTQAKRAFH
;
A
#
# COMPACT_ATOMS: atom_id res chain seq x y z
N THR A 1 12.04 -18.32 -7.77
CA THR A 1 12.42 -16.92 -8.04
C THR A 1 12.39 -16.18 -6.73
N GLU A 2 13.53 -15.71 -6.25
CA GLU A 2 13.58 -14.83 -5.07
C GLU A 2 12.89 -13.51 -5.43
N ASP A 3 11.93 -13.07 -4.63
CA ASP A 3 11.34 -11.74 -4.79
C ASP A 3 12.41 -10.70 -4.45
N PHE A 4 12.38 -9.51 -5.06
CA PHE A 4 13.35 -8.44 -4.76
C PHE A 4 13.42 -8.14 -3.26
N LYS A 5 12.28 -8.29 -2.56
CA LYS A 5 12.17 -8.11 -1.11
C LYS A 5 13.02 -9.11 -0.31
N ASP A 6 13.24 -10.30 -0.83
CA ASP A 6 14.07 -11.33 -0.21
C ASP A 6 15.57 -11.03 -0.37
N LEU A 7 15.91 -10.13 -1.28
CA LEU A 7 17.30 -9.78 -1.62
C LEU A 7 17.87 -8.65 -0.78
N ILE A 8 16.99 -7.90 -0.10
CA ILE A 8 17.35 -6.69 0.64
C ILE A 8 17.17 -6.91 2.14
N PRO A 9 18.02 -6.30 2.99
CA PRO A 9 17.87 -6.40 4.44
C PRO A 9 16.54 -5.80 4.92
N ALA A 10 16.11 -6.23 6.11
CA ALA A 10 14.92 -5.70 6.77
C ALA A 10 15.00 -4.16 6.90
N GLY A 11 13.89 -3.47 6.63
CA GLY A 11 13.80 -2.01 6.66
C GLY A 11 14.28 -1.29 5.39
N MET A 12 15.12 -1.91 4.55
CA MET A 12 15.62 -1.29 3.30
C MET A 12 14.47 -1.00 2.31
N GLY A 13 13.50 -1.91 2.21
CA GLY A 13 12.34 -1.72 1.35
C GLY A 13 11.49 -0.48 1.70
N ALA A 14 11.47 -0.07 2.97
CA ALA A 14 10.78 1.15 3.38
C ALA A 14 11.53 2.41 2.94
N LYS A 15 12.86 2.42 3.09
CA LYS A 15 13.74 3.50 2.62
C LYS A 15 13.59 3.74 1.11
N LEU A 16 13.59 2.66 0.32
CA LEU A 16 13.38 2.72 -1.13
C LEU A 16 11.97 3.23 -1.49
N ASN A 17 10.95 2.80 -0.76
CA ASN A 17 9.59 3.29 -0.98
C ASN A 17 9.45 4.78 -0.63
N TYR A 18 10.14 5.27 0.40
CA TYR A 18 10.19 6.70 0.71
C TYR A 18 10.78 7.49 -0.45
N LEU A 19 11.96 7.07 -0.95
CA LEU A 19 12.62 7.70 -2.10
C LEU A 19 11.67 7.77 -3.32
N ARG A 20 11.01 6.66 -3.66
CA ARG A 20 10.04 6.59 -4.76
C ARG A 20 8.89 7.61 -4.57
N LYS A 21 8.32 7.70 -3.36
CA LYS A 21 7.21 8.63 -3.07
C LYS A 21 7.65 10.09 -3.10
N VAL A 22 8.83 10.41 -2.55
CA VAL A 22 9.39 11.77 -2.64
C VAL A 22 9.64 12.16 -4.10
N GLY A 23 10.20 11.26 -4.92
CA GLY A 23 10.38 11.48 -6.35
C GLY A 23 9.07 11.72 -7.10
N ASN A 24 8.04 10.92 -6.82
CA ASN A 24 6.69 11.13 -7.37
C ASN A 24 6.12 12.51 -6.97
N ASN A 25 6.24 12.88 -5.69
CA ASN A 25 5.79 14.17 -5.19
C ASN A 25 6.55 15.33 -5.86
N ALA A 26 7.88 15.24 -6.01
CA ALA A 26 8.67 16.25 -6.70
C ALA A 26 8.24 16.46 -8.16
N THR A 27 7.82 15.39 -8.83
CA THR A 27 7.39 15.44 -10.25
C THR A 27 5.98 16.00 -10.43
N HIS A 28 5.05 15.65 -9.54
CA HIS A 28 3.62 15.91 -9.73
C HIS A 28 3.02 16.96 -8.79
N ASN A 29 3.72 17.37 -7.73
CA ASN A 29 3.24 18.37 -6.77
C ASN A 29 3.84 19.75 -7.09
N PRO A 30 3.02 20.77 -7.43
CA PRO A 30 3.50 22.12 -7.72
C PRO A 30 4.26 22.78 -6.56
N LYS A 31 4.04 22.33 -5.32
CA LYS A 31 4.75 22.84 -4.13
C LYS A 31 6.11 22.15 -3.91
N GLY A 32 6.46 21.17 -4.73
CA GLY A 32 7.70 20.41 -4.62
C GLY A 32 7.83 19.59 -3.33
N VAL A 33 9.08 19.30 -2.97
CA VAL A 33 9.48 18.58 -1.75
C VAL A 33 10.27 19.53 -0.85
N THR A 34 10.15 19.39 0.46
CA THR A 34 10.90 20.23 1.41
C THR A 34 12.39 19.86 1.44
N LYS A 35 13.27 20.76 1.92
CA LYS A 35 14.71 20.47 2.13
C LYS A 35 14.88 19.20 2.98
N ASP A 36 14.15 19.11 4.09
CA ASP A 36 14.19 17.94 4.99
C ASP A 36 13.76 16.64 4.30
N GLN A 37 12.72 16.68 3.44
CA GLN A 37 12.29 15.51 2.68
C GLN A 37 13.34 15.07 1.65
N ALA A 38 13.97 16.04 0.98
CA ALA A 38 15.04 15.78 0.02
C ALA A 38 16.29 15.22 0.71
N GLU A 39 16.72 15.81 1.83
CA GLU A 39 17.82 15.31 2.65
C GLU A 39 17.57 13.86 3.10
N LEU A 40 16.37 13.57 3.62
CA LEU A 40 16.01 12.22 4.04
C LEU A 40 15.97 11.24 2.86
N ALA A 41 15.52 11.67 1.69
CA ALA A 41 15.55 10.86 0.48
C ALA A 41 16.99 10.52 0.06
N LEU A 42 17.91 11.48 0.14
CA LEU A 42 19.34 11.27 -0.15
C LEU A 42 20.01 10.36 0.89
N GLN A 43 19.69 10.50 2.17
CA GLN A 43 20.16 9.57 3.22
C GLN A 43 19.68 8.14 2.95
N ASN A 44 18.41 7.97 2.57
CA ASN A 44 17.85 6.67 2.23
C ASN A 44 18.50 6.07 0.99
N LEU A 45 18.78 6.89 -0.03
CA LEU A 45 19.51 6.48 -1.23
C LEU A 45 20.95 6.07 -0.90
N HIS A 46 21.68 6.87 -0.12
CA HIS A 46 23.03 6.53 0.34
C HIS A 46 23.04 5.20 1.08
N SER A 47 22.11 4.98 2.01
CA SER A 47 21.99 3.70 2.72
C SER A 47 21.76 2.51 1.79
N PHE A 48 21.03 2.69 0.68
CA PHE A 48 20.86 1.63 -0.31
C PHE A 48 22.13 1.42 -1.15
N MET A 49 22.79 2.50 -1.56
CA MET A 49 24.03 2.42 -2.33
C MET A 49 25.17 1.80 -1.52
N ASP A 50 25.25 2.10 -0.22
CA ASP A 50 26.17 1.47 0.73
C ASP A 50 25.93 -0.05 0.81
N PHE A 51 24.67 -0.48 0.90
CA PHE A 51 24.33 -1.91 0.83
C PHE A 51 24.75 -2.56 -0.50
N VAL A 52 24.52 -1.88 -1.63
CA VAL A 52 24.97 -2.37 -2.95
C VAL A 52 26.49 -2.48 -2.99
N ALA A 53 27.21 -1.47 -2.50
CA ALA A 53 28.67 -1.48 -2.42
C ALA A 53 29.17 -2.61 -1.50
N TYR A 54 28.50 -2.86 -0.38
CA TYR A 54 28.82 -3.96 0.52
C TYR A 54 28.69 -5.34 -0.16
N CYS A 55 27.60 -5.55 -0.90
CA CYS A 55 27.35 -6.81 -1.58
C CYS A 55 28.26 -7.03 -2.81
N TYR A 56 28.56 -5.96 -3.55
CA TYR A 56 29.11 -6.10 -4.90
C TYR A 56 30.45 -5.39 -5.12
N GLY A 57 30.85 -4.45 -4.27
CA GLY A 57 32.13 -3.75 -4.32
C GLY A 57 33.33 -4.69 -4.23
N THR A 58 34.43 -4.35 -4.88
CA THR A 58 35.70 -5.09 -4.77
C THR A 58 36.36 -4.83 -3.42
N ASP A 59 36.38 -3.56 -3.01
CA ASP A 59 37.09 -3.06 -1.84
C ASP A 59 36.13 -2.21 -0.99
N TYR A 60 35.08 -2.83 -0.47
CA TYR A 60 34.09 -2.12 0.31
C TYR A 60 34.71 -1.49 1.56
N THR A 61 34.58 -0.17 1.65
CA THR A 61 34.80 0.60 2.87
C THR A 61 33.48 1.21 3.28
N GLU A 62 33.10 0.99 4.53
CA GLU A 62 31.87 1.56 5.08
C GLU A 62 31.94 3.10 5.07
N THR A 63 30.89 3.74 4.56
CA THR A 63 30.78 5.20 4.54
C THR A 63 29.58 5.66 5.35
N ALA A 64 29.69 6.85 5.97
CA ALA A 64 28.56 7.52 6.61
C ALA A 64 27.98 8.57 5.66
N PHE A 65 26.69 8.88 5.82
CA PHE A 65 26.10 9.98 5.07
C PHE A 65 26.64 11.31 5.62
N ASP A 66 27.30 12.09 4.76
CA ASP A 66 27.81 13.40 5.12
C ASP A 66 26.84 14.50 4.73
N LYS A 67 26.16 15.08 5.73
CA LYS A 67 25.19 16.16 5.54
C LYS A 67 25.85 17.46 5.04
N SER A 68 27.14 17.67 5.31
CA SER A 68 27.84 18.88 4.90
C SER A 68 27.96 19.00 3.37
N LEU A 69 27.91 17.86 2.66
CA LEU A 69 27.89 17.82 1.19
C LEU A 69 26.62 18.43 0.58
N LEU A 70 25.56 18.62 1.37
CA LEU A 70 24.35 19.33 0.94
C LEU A 70 24.48 20.86 1.02
N GLU A 71 25.39 21.33 1.87
CA GLU A 71 25.68 22.75 2.12
C GLU A 71 26.83 23.25 1.23
N ALA A 72 27.68 22.34 0.76
CA ALA A 72 28.57 22.59 -0.35
C ALA A 72 27.69 22.95 -1.57
N GLY A 73 27.49 24.26 -1.77
CA GLY A 73 26.90 24.77 -3.00
C GLY A 73 27.60 24.13 -4.20
N PRO A 74 26.92 23.95 -5.35
CA PRO A 74 27.51 23.21 -6.44
C PRO A 74 28.85 23.86 -6.80
N GLU A 75 29.98 23.23 -6.42
CA GLU A 75 31.07 23.17 -7.37
C GLU A 75 30.37 22.60 -8.60
N ALA A 76 30.31 23.42 -9.65
CA ALA A 76 29.78 22.99 -10.91
C ALA A 76 30.66 21.83 -11.38
N ILE A 77 30.41 20.63 -10.87
CA ILE A 77 30.63 19.42 -11.62
C ILE A 77 29.66 19.65 -12.77
N PRO A 78 30.15 19.91 -14.00
CA PRO A 78 29.28 19.89 -15.14
C PRO A 78 28.87 18.43 -15.27
N VAL A 79 27.82 18.03 -14.54
CA VAL A 79 27.04 16.87 -14.90
C VAL A 79 26.35 17.34 -16.16
N VAL A 80 27.06 17.22 -17.28
CA VAL A 80 26.44 17.12 -18.57
C VAL A 80 25.59 15.87 -18.45
N VAL A 81 24.36 16.04 -17.94
CA VAL A 81 23.29 15.09 -18.17
C VAL A 81 23.06 15.22 -19.67
N LYS A 82 23.90 14.56 -20.47
CA LYS A 82 23.48 14.17 -21.80
C LYS A 82 22.17 13.45 -21.51
N PRO A 83 21.01 13.90 -22.05
CA PRO A 83 19.84 13.04 -22.04
C PRO A 83 20.34 11.69 -22.50
N PRO A 84 20.03 10.58 -21.80
CA PRO A 84 20.55 9.28 -22.18
C PRO A 84 20.33 9.19 -23.68
N VAL A 85 21.43 9.13 -24.43
CA VAL A 85 21.33 8.75 -25.83
C VAL A 85 20.57 7.45 -25.73
N SER A 86 19.37 7.40 -26.29
CA SER A 86 18.63 6.16 -26.40
C SER A 86 19.40 5.31 -27.40
N GLU A 87 20.59 4.86 -27.02
CA GLU A 87 21.06 3.58 -27.47
C GLU A 87 19.91 2.66 -27.09
N GLU A 88 19.23 2.13 -28.10
CA GLU A 88 18.36 0.99 -27.90
C GLU A 88 19.27 -0.12 -27.40
N ILE A 89 19.52 -0.14 -26.09
CA ILE A 89 20.33 -1.15 -25.46
C ILE A 89 19.56 -2.44 -25.68
N ASP A 90 20.12 -3.31 -26.51
CA ASP A 90 19.51 -4.60 -26.81
C ASP A 90 19.35 -5.38 -25.51
N PHE A 91 18.09 -5.60 -25.14
CA PHE A 91 17.73 -6.31 -23.92
C PHE A 91 18.30 -7.74 -23.93
N GLN A 92 18.44 -8.35 -25.12
CA GLN A 92 19.01 -9.68 -25.25
C GLN A 92 20.50 -9.67 -24.91
N THR A 93 21.26 -8.70 -25.45
CA THR A 93 22.67 -8.49 -25.10
C THR A 93 22.87 -8.31 -23.59
N LEU A 94 22.03 -7.50 -22.92
CA LEU A 94 22.09 -7.35 -21.47
C LEU A 94 21.79 -8.65 -20.71
N LEU A 95 20.86 -9.45 -21.21
CA LEU A 95 20.58 -10.77 -20.62
C LEU A 95 21.79 -11.69 -20.77
N ASP A 96 22.37 -11.77 -21.97
CA ASP A 96 23.48 -12.67 -22.26
C ASP A 96 24.75 -12.30 -21.47
N GLU A 97 24.99 -11.01 -21.22
CA GLU A 97 26.09 -10.56 -20.38
C GLU A 97 25.86 -10.80 -18.88
N ASN A 98 24.61 -10.64 -18.41
CA ASN A 98 24.30 -10.71 -16.99
C ASN A 98 23.99 -12.13 -16.51
N PHE A 99 23.36 -12.96 -17.35
CA PHE A 99 22.91 -14.31 -16.98
C PHE A 99 24.06 -15.18 -16.44
N PRO A 100 25.25 -15.23 -17.08
CA PRO A 100 26.40 -15.99 -16.57
C PRO A 100 26.94 -15.44 -15.25
N LYS A 101 26.77 -14.14 -14.99
CA LYS A 101 27.26 -13.48 -13.76
C LYS A 101 26.34 -13.70 -12.57
N ARG A 102 25.07 -14.07 -12.78
CA ARG A 102 24.03 -14.13 -11.72
C ARG A 102 24.40 -15.08 -10.60
N GLU A 103 24.93 -16.27 -10.90
CA GLU A 103 25.27 -17.25 -9.89
C GLU A 103 26.41 -16.75 -9.00
N LYS A 104 27.50 -16.27 -9.62
CA LYS A 104 28.64 -15.69 -8.90
C LYS A 104 28.26 -14.48 -8.05
N LEU A 105 27.45 -13.56 -8.59
CA LEU A 105 27.00 -12.36 -7.87
C LEU A 105 26.02 -12.71 -6.73
N THR A 106 25.14 -13.69 -6.93
CA THR A 106 24.26 -14.20 -5.88
C THR A 106 25.06 -14.82 -4.74
N ALA A 107 26.04 -15.68 -5.06
CA ALA A 107 26.92 -16.29 -4.07
C ALA A 107 27.70 -15.22 -3.27
N LYS A 108 28.24 -14.20 -3.96
CA LYS A 108 28.91 -13.07 -3.32
C LYS A 108 27.98 -12.33 -2.36
N ARG A 109 26.78 -11.94 -2.80
CA ARG A 109 25.78 -11.27 -1.96
C ARG A 109 25.43 -12.10 -0.72
N VAL A 110 25.13 -13.39 -0.88
CA VAL A 110 24.75 -14.27 0.24
C VAL A 110 25.89 -14.42 1.23
N ALA A 111 27.14 -14.55 0.75
CA ALA A 111 28.32 -14.61 1.61
C ALA A 111 28.52 -13.30 2.39
N GLN A 112 28.35 -12.15 1.73
CA GLN A 112 28.46 -10.83 2.37
C GLN A 112 27.36 -10.63 3.41
N ILE A 113 26.08 -10.86 3.08
CA ILE A 113 24.97 -10.68 4.04
C ILE A 113 25.17 -11.53 5.30
N LYS A 114 25.73 -12.75 5.18
CA LYS A 114 26.07 -13.60 6.35
C LYS A 114 27.11 -12.99 7.28
N GLN A 115 27.95 -12.07 6.81
CA GLN A 115 28.91 -11.34 7.65
C GLN A 115 28.23 -10.25 8.49
N GLY A 116 26.92 -10.03 8.33
CA GLY A 116 26.11 -9.23 9.25
C GLY A 116 25.97 -7.77 8.86
N TYR A 117 25.55 -7.47 7.62
CA TYR A 117 25.20 -6.09 7.25
C TYR A 117 24.04 -5.57 8.09
N ILE A 118 24.25 -4.45 8.78
CA ILE A 118 23.22 -3.77 9.56
C ILE A 118 22.80 -2.52 8.81
N VAL A 119 21.51 -2.42 8.48
CA VAL A 119 20.96 -1.19 7.90
C VAL A 119 21.07 -0.07 8.92
N LYS A 120 21.86 0.95 8.60
CA LYS A 120 22.05 2.10 9.50
C LYS A 120 20.72 2.76 9.84
N HIS A 121 20.56 3.05 11.13
CA HIS A 121 19.48 3.91 11.61
C HIS A 121 19.70 5.33 11.10
N MET A 122 18.62 6.08 10.92
CA MET A 122 18.69 7.47 10.46
C MET A 122 19.05 8.39 11.64
N ASP A 123 19.76 9.49 11.36
CA ASP A 123 20.07 10.56 12.33
C ASP A 123 18.85 11.43 12.66
N MET A 124 17.68 10.81 12.77
CA MET A 124 16.41 11.44 13.10
C MET A 124 15.82 10.69 14.28
N THR A 125 15.19 11.43 15.20
CA THR A 125 14.40 10.75 16.22
C THR A 125 13.31 9.93 15.53
N GLU A 126 12.93 8.83 16.17
CA GLU A 126 11.88 7.96 15.67
C GLU A 126 10.55 8.72 15.43
N ALA A 127 10.27 9.74 16.24
CA ALA A 127 9.12 10.62 16.08
C ALA A 127 9.20 11.47 14.79
N GLN A 128 10.38 12.00 14.47
CA GLN A 128 10.61 12.78 13.23
C GLN A 128 10.57 11.88 11.99
N THR A 129 11.18 10.69 12.06
CA THR A 129 11.13 9.70 10.97
C THR A 129 9.68 9.29 10.67
N ARG A 130 8.91 8.95 11.71
CA ARG A 130 7.49 8.60 11.57
C ARG A 130 6.70 9.71 10.85
N LYS A 131 6.86 10.96 11.32
CA LYS A 131 6.18 12.11 10.73
C LYS A 131 6.58 12.30 9.27
N ALA A 132 7.87 12.23 8.97
CA ALA A 132 8.37 12.38 7.60
C ALA A 132 7.80 11.32 6.64
N TYR A 133 7.76 10.05 7.07
CA TYR A 133 7.23 8.97 6.23
C TYR A 133 5.71 9.08 6.03
N ILE A 134 4.95 9.28 7.11
CA ILE A 134 3.48 9.33 7.05
C ILE A 134 3.02 10.58 6.28
N ASP A 135 3.62 11.74 6.53
CA ASP A 135 3.30 12.98 5.81
C ASP A 135 3.51 12.81 4.30
N VAL A 136 4.61 12.17 3.88
CA VAL A 136 4.87 11.86 2.47
C VAL A 136 3.83 10.88 1.91
N MET A 137 3.41 9.86 2.68
CA MET A 137 2.33 8.97 2.26
C MET A 137 1.00 9.70 2.03
N LEU A 138 0.67 10.63 2.92
CA LEU A 138 -0.55 11.43 2.83
C LEU A 138 -0.51 12.35 1.62
N GLN A 139 0.62 13.02 1.39
CA GLN A 139 0.83 13.88 0.22
C GLN A 139 0.78 13.10 -1.09
N ASP A 140 1.43 11.93 -1.18
CA ASP A 140 1.41 11.04 -2.36
C ASP A 140 -0.02 10.53 -2.65
N ALA A 141 -0.83 10.33 -1.61
CA ALA A 141 -2.26 10.02 -1.73
C ALA A 141 -3.16 11.25 -2.04
N GLY A 142 -2.58 12.45 -2.16
CA GLY A 142 -3.28 13.69 -2.53
C GLY A 142 -3.87 14.49 -1.37
N TRP A 143 -3.57 14.14 -0.12
CA TRP A 143 -4.03 14.88 1.08
C TRP A 143 -3.21 16.16 1.29
N ARG A 144 -3.88 17.19 1.80
CA ARG A 144 -3.32 18.52 2.04
C ARG A 144 -3.60 18.96 3.47
N ARG A 145 -2.52 19.17 4.23
CA ARG A 145 -2.56 19.67 5.61
C ARG A 145 -3.31 21.00 5.67
N GLY A 146 -4.28 21.09 6.56
CA GLY A 146 -5.20 22.23 6.69
C GLY A 146 -6.54 21.96 5.99
N PRO A 147 -6.61 21.99 4.63
CA PRO A 147 -7.88 21.86 3.91
C PRO A 147 -8.63 20.55 4.15
N ASN A 148 -7.96 19.39 4.11
CA ASN A 148 -8.62 18.08 4.20
C ASN A 148 -7.85 17.06 5.04
N TRP A 149 -6.77 17.49 5.70
CA TRP A 149 -5.99 16.72 6.65
C TRP A 149 -5.72 17.58 7.88
N VAL A 150 -6.20 17.13 9.03
CA VAL A 150 -6.01 17.77 10.33
C VAL A 150 -5.06 16.94 11.18
N ASP A 151 -4.00 17.56 11.68
CA ASP A 151 -3.06 16.96 12.63
C ASP A 151 -3.57 17.12 14.06
N GLU A 152 -3.23 16.16 14.92
CA GLU A 152 -3.51 16.20 16.37
C GLU A 152 -4.97 16.56 16.66
N TYR A 153 -5.89 15.92 15.94
CA TYR A 153 -7.31 16.24 16.03
C TYR A 153 -7.83 15.93 17.44
N PRO A 154 -8.40 16.91 18.17
CA PRO A 154 -8.74 16.75 19.57
C PRO A 154 -9.91 15.78 19.78
N ILE A 155 -9.75 14.89 20.75
CA ILE A 155 -10.71 13.88 21.19
C ILE A 155 -11.05 14.15 22.65
N ASN A 156 -12.31 14.52 22.92
CA ASN A 156 -12.75 14.97 24.25
C ASN A 156 -13.46 13.89 25.09
N GLU A 157 -13.44 12.63 24.63
CA GLU A 157 -14.09 11.50 25.31
C GLU A 157 -13.15 10.28 25.35
N MET A 158 -12.00 10.44 26.01
CA MET A 158 -11.04 9.35 26.19
C MET A 158 -11.18 8.67 27.56
N PRO A 159 -11.04 7.34 27.64
CA PRO A 159 -11.05 6.59 28.91
C PRO A 159 -9.71 6.73 29.64
N ASN A 160 -9.32 7.97 29.97
CA ASN A 160 -8.13 8.30 30.73
C ASN A 160 -8.47 9.38 31.78
N LYS A 161 -7.53 9.65 32.70
CA LYS A 161 -7.74 10.60 33.81
C LYS A 161 -8.16 12.00 33.35
N LEU A 162 -7.71 12.43 32.17
CA LEU A 162 -7.96 13.77 31.64
C LEU A 162 -9.24 13.84 30.79
N GLY A 163 -9.85 12.70 30.44
CA GLY A 163 -10.96 12.62 29.50
C GLY A 163 -10.59 13.04 28.06
N LYS A 164 -9.32 13.36 27.79
CA LYS A 164 -8.87 14.01 26.56
C LYS A 164 -7.76 13.22 25.88
N GLY A 165 -7.69 13.33 24.55
CA GLY A 165 -6.60 12.83 23.71
C GLY A 165 -6.58 13.56 22.37
N ALA A 166 -5.72 13.12 21.47
CA ALA A 166 -5.65 13.63 20.12
C ALA A 166 -5.36 12.47 19.17
N ALA A 167 -6.11 12.37 18.08
CA ALA A 167 -5.79 11.45 16.99
C ALA A 167 -4.68 12.07 16.13
N GLU A 168 -3.67 11.30 15.72
CA GLU A 168 -2.53 11.89 15.00
C GLU A 168 -2.94 12.57 13.71
N HIS A 169 -3.79 11.91 12.91
CA HIS A 169 -4.35 12.52 11.71
C HIS A 169 -5.83 12.15 11.52
N VAL A 170 -6.62 13.15 11.13
CA VAL A 170 -8.00 12.97 10.65
C VAL A 170 -8.10 13.52 9.24
N LEU A 171 -8.62 12.70 8.34
CA LEU A 171 -8.78 12.99 6.92
C LEU A 171 -10.24 13.29 6.62
N LEU A 172 -10.53 14.46 6.07
CA LEU A 172 -11.88 15.00 5.90
C LEU A 172 -12.32 15.00 4.42
N GLY A 173 -13.60 14.72 4.19
CA GLY A 173 -14.27 14.96 2.91
C GLY A 173 -14.51 16.45 2.66
N ASP A 174 -15.00 16.80 1.46
CA ASP A 174 -15.41 18.18 1.16
C ASP A 174 -16.62 18.64 1.97
N ASP A 175 -17.41 17.68 2.48
CA ASP A 175 -18.53 17.92 3.39
C ASP A 175 -18.08 18.14 4.85
N GLY A 176 -16.77 18.15 5.10
CA GLY A 176 -16.18 18.29 6.43
C GLY A 176 -16.33 17.05 7.31
N LYS A 177 -16.87 15.93 6.80
CA LYS A 177 -17.00 14.70 7.57
C LYS A 177 -15.73 13.85 7.51
N PRO A 178 -15.43 13.08 8.57
CA PRO A 178 -14.24 12.27 8.62
C PRO A 178 -14.37 11.05 7.69
N LEU A 179 -13.47 10.95 6.72
CA LEU A 179 -13.32 9.79 5.84
C LEU A 179 -12.38 8.76 6.47
N ALA A 180 -11.32 9.22 7.14
CA ALA A 180 -10.41 8.33 7.84
C ALA A 180 -9.82 8.95 9.11
N VAL A 181 -9.45 8.08 10.04
CA VAL A 181 -8.63 8.39 11.21
C VAL A 181 -7.38 7.53 11.18
N ILE A 182 -6.23 8.13 11.48
CA ILE A 182 -4.93 7.47 11.42
C ILE A 182 -4.31 7.49 12.81
N GLU A 183 -4.06 6.29 13.33
CA GLU A 183 -3.28 6.05 14.53
C GLU A 183 -1.83 5.73 14.12
N ALA A 184 -0.88 6.53 14.60
CA ALA A 184 0.52 6.42 14.19
C ALA A 184 1.44 5.98 15.34
N LYS A 185 2.01 4.79 15.23
CA LYS A 185 3.03 4.29 16.17
C LYS A 185 4.45 4.60 15.71
N ARG A 186 5.35 4.55 16.68
CA ARG A 186 6.80 4.52 16.51
C ARG A 186 7.20 3.40 15.53
N THR A 187 8.13 3.65 14.62
CA THR A 187 8.54 2.71 13.55
C THR A 187 9.02 1.37 14.07
N SER A 188 9.66 1.34 15.24
CA SER A 188 10.11 0.13 15.95
C SER A 188 8.98 -0.64 16.64
N VAL A 189 7.78 -0.07 16.71
CA VAL A 189 6.64 -0.64 17.45
C VAL A 189 5.66 -1.27 16.49
N ASN A 190 5.09 -2.40 16.91
CA ASN A 190 4.01 -3.06 16.20
C ASN A 190 2.76 -2.14 16.13
N VAL A 191 2.22 -1.97 14.93
CA VAL A 191 1.04 -1.14 14.65
C VAL A 191 -0.20 -1.55 15.44
N GLU A 192 -0.31 -2.84 15.80
CA GLU A 192 -1.45 -3.40 16.53
C GLU A 192 -1.59 -2.83 17.95
N ASN A 193 -0.51 -2.33 18.54
CA ASN A 193 -0.55 -1.69 19.86
C ASN A 193 -1.41 -0.41 19.86
N GLY A 194 -1.70 0.17 18.69
CA GLY A 194 -2.60 1.32 18.54
C GLY A 194 -4.07 0.96 18.36
N ARG A 195 -4.42 -0.33 18.22
CA ARG A 195 -5.76 -0.77 17.80
C ARG A 195 -6.88 -0.22 18.67
N GLN A 196 -6.71 -0.28 20.00
CA GLN A 196 -7.73 0.22 20.93
C GLN A 196 -7.90 1.74 20.84
N GLN A 197 -6.81 2.50 20.71
CA GLN A 197 -6.86 3.96 20.57
C GLN A 197 -7.54 4.37 19.26
N ALA A 198 -7.19 3.70 18.16
CA ALA A 198 -7.78 3.94 16.86
C ALA A 198 -9.31 3.75 16.84
N VAL A 199 -9.82 2.72 17.53
CA VAL A 199 -11.26 2.48 17.70
C VAL A 199 -11.92 3.56 18.55
N LEU A 200 -11.28 3.99 19.65
CA LEU A 200 -11.80 5.07 20.50
C LEU A 200 -11.93 6.38 19.71
N TYR A 201 -10.94 6.70 18.88
CA TYR A 201 -11.00 7.87 18.00
C TYR A 201 -12.12 7.75 16.97
N ALA A 202 -12.27 6.59 16.32
CA ALA A 202 -13.35 6.35 15.38
C ALA A 202 -14.73 6.46 16.04
N ASN A 203 -14.90 5.96 17.27
CA ASN A 203 -16.16 6.06 18.02
C ASN A 203 -16.51 7.53 18.33
N PHE A 204 -15.53 8.32 18.78
CA PHE A 204 -15.74 9.74 19.05
C PHE A 204 -16.12 10.50 17.77
N LEU A 205 -15.40 10.26 16.68
CA LEU A 205 -15.66 10.89 15.38
C LEU A 205 -17.02 10.50 14.83
N GLU A 206 -17.42 9.23 14.96
CA GLU A 206 -18.75 8.77 14.57
C GLU A 206 -19.85 9.47 15.37
N LYS A 207 -19.69 9.58 16.70
CA LYS A 207 -20.66 10.29 17.55
C LYS A 207 -20.79 11.76 17.17
N LYS A 208 -19.68 12.42 16.86
CA LYS A 208 -19.63 13.86 16.53
C LYS A 208 -20.18 14.18 15.13
N PHE A 209 -19.86 13.35 14.13
CA PHE A 209 -20.15 13.65 12.71
C PHE A 209 -21.22 12.74 12.11
N HIS A 210 -21.76 11.79 12.89
CA HIS A 210 -22.67 10.74 12.42
C HIS A 210 -22.13 9.94 11.23
N GLN A 211 -20.80 9.81 11.17
CA GLN A 211 -20.09 9.07 10.14
C GLN A 211 -18.89 8.38 10.76
N ARG A 212 -18.86 7.04 10.69
CA ARG A 212 -17.71 6.27 11.14
C ARG A 212 -16.58 6.36 10.13
N PRO A 213 -15.41 6.92 10.48
CA PRO A 213 -14.27 6.95 9.58
C PRO A 213 -13.69 5.55 9.38
N VAL A 214 -13.03 5.34 8.23
CA VAL A 214 -12.13 4.20 8.05
C VAL A 214 -10.91 4.37 8.95
N ILE A 215 -10.53 3.31 9.66
CA ILE A 215 -9.37 3.33 10.55
C ILE A 215 -8.12 2.93 9.76
N PHE A 216 -7.05 3.70 9.88
CA PHE A 216 -5.71 3.26 9.52
C PHE A 216 -4.81 3.22 10.74
N MET A 217 -3.93 2.22 10.77
CA MET A 217 -2.86 2.11 11.75
C MET A 217 -1.55 2.00 10.99
N THR A 218 -0.54 2.79 11.36
CA THR A 218 0.73 2.76 10.66
C THR A 218 1.90 3.13 11.55
N ASN A 219 3.09 2.64 11.19
CA ASN A 219 4.36 3.03 11.79
C ASN A 219 5.34 3.61 10.74
N GLY A 220 4.82 3.95 9.55
CA GLY A 220 5.59 4.41 8.39
C GLY A 220 6.12 3.29 7.50
N TYR A 221 6.29 2.06 8.00
CA TYR A 221 6.77 0.91 7.22
C TYR A 221 5.64 -0.06 6.91
N GLU A 222 4.79 -0.32 7.91
CA GLU A 222 3.57 -1.07 7.79
C GLU A 222 2.37 -0.14 7.88
N THR A 223 1.38 -0.35 7.03
CA THR A 223 0.09 0.33 7.09
C THR A 223 -1.00 -0.73 7.05
N ARG A 224 -1.94 -0.63 8.00
CA ARG A 224 -3.14 -1.46 8.05
C ARG A 224 -4.37 -0.59 7.90
N ILE A 225 -5.40 -1.16 7.27
CA ILE A 225 -6.72 -0.57 7.15
C ILE A 225 -7.71 -1.44 7.91
N TRP A 226 -8.66 -0.80 8.57
CA TRP A 226 -9.74 -1.47 9.27
C TRP A 226 -11.04 -0.69 9.09
N SER A 227 -12.00 -1.33 8.44
CA SER A 227 -13.39 -0.88 8.42
C SER A 227 -14.15 -1.83 9.32
N ASP A 228 -14.03 -1.62 10.62
CA ASP A 228 -14.44 -2.57 11.65
C ASP A 228 -15.92 -2.99 11.63
N LYS A 229 -16.80 -2.19 11.02
CA LYS A 229 -18.19 -2.59 10.74
C LYS A 229 -18.36 -3.56 9.57
N PHE A 230 -17.44 -3.54 8.59
CA PHE A 230 -17.65 -4.18 7.28
C PHE A 230 -16.58 -5.18 6.90
N TYR A 231 -15.34 -5.04 7.37
CA TYR A 231 -14.23 -5.91 7.01
C TYR A 231 -13.22 -6.02 8.14
N PRO A 232 -12.60 -7.20 8.32
CA PRO A 232 -11.52 -7.36 9.28
C PRO A 232 -10.30 -6.49 8.90
N GLU A 233 -9.49 -6.19 9.90
CA GLU A 233 -8.20 -5.53 9.76
C GLU A 233 -7.31 -6.28 8.76
N ARG A 234 -6.58 -5.53 7.92
CA ARG A 234 -5.62 -6.10 6.96
C ARG A 234 -4.53 -5.10 6.61
N GLN A 235 -3.39 -5.61 6.18
CA GLN A 235 -2.31 -4.79 5.62
C GLN A 235 -2.70 -4.20 4.26
N VAL A 236 -2.21 -2.99 4.00
CA VAL A 236 -2.30 -2.23 2.74
C VAL A 236 -0.94 -1.65 2.38
N SER A 237 -0.77 -1.29 1.11
CA SER A 237 0.44 -0.61 0.61
C SER A 237 0.55 0.86 1.06
N GLY A 238 -0.54 1.45 1.56
CA GLY A 238 -0.54 2.83 2.04
C GLY A 238 -1.93 3.35 2.36
N ILE A 239 -1.98 4.59 2.80
CA ILE A 239 -3.21 5.34 3.06
C ILE A 239 -3.91 5.62 1.73
N TYR A 240 -5.24 5.50 1.72
CA TYR A 240 -6.03 5.67 0.50
C TYR A 240 -6.19 7.15 0.16
N SER A 241 -6.29 7.45 -1.13
CA SER A 241 -6.65 8.80 -1.59
C SER A 241 -8.06 9.16 -1.14
N LYS A 242 -8.36 10.46 -1.05
CA LYS A 242 -9.70 10.95 -0.73
C LYS A 242 -10.77 10.33 -1.65
N ARG A 243 -10.52 10.36 -2.96
CA ARG A 243 -11.39 9.76 -3.98
C ARG A 243 -11.65 8.28 -3.72
N ASP A 244 -10.63 7.53 -3.30
CA ASP A 244 -10.77 6.09 -3.09
C ASP A 244 -11.48 5.79 -1.77
N LEU A 245 -11.29 6.59 -0.72
CA LEU A 245 -12.11 6.51 0.49
C LEU A 245 -13.57 6.84 0.20
N GLU A 246 -13.87 7.92 -0.51
CA GLU A 246 -15.24 8.27 -0.91
C GLU A 246 -15.90 7.14 -1.71
N LYS A 247 -15.15 6.48 -2.61
CA LYS A 247 -15.62 5.28 -3.30
C LYS A 247 -15.93 4.13 -2.34
N GLU A 248 -15.11 3.90 -1.32
CA GLU A 248 -15.38 2.87 -0.31
C GLU A 248 -16.66 3.19 0.48
N PHE A 249 -16.87 4.45 0.88
CA PHE A 249 -18.12 4.87 1.53
C PHE A 249 -19.34 4.68 0.62
N ASN A 250 -19.25 5.08 -0.65
CA ASN A 250 -20.32 4.86 -1.62
C ASN A 250 -20.65 3.37 -1.76
N LYS A 251 -19.65 2.49 -1.89
CA LYS A 251 -19.88 1.04 -1.93
C LYS A 251 -20.54 0.51 -0.66
N MET A 252 -20.09 0.95 0.52
CA MET A 252 -20.66 0.51 1.80
C MET A 252 -22.12 0.97 1.97
N ARG A 253 -22.46 2.17 1.47
CA ARG A 253 -23.82 2.72 1.48
C ARG A 253 -24.73 2.02 0.47
N ASP A 254 -24.23 1.79 -0.74
CA ASP A 254 -25.06 1.43 -1.90
C ASP A 254 -25.18 -0.09 -2.11
N ARG A 255 -24.36 -0.91 -1.42
CA ARG A 255 -24.43 -2.38 -1.56
C ARG A 255 -25.73 -2.95 -0.98
N ALA A 256 -26.40 -3.78 -1.76
CA ALA A 256 -27.61 -4.51 -1.34
C ALA A 256 -27.22 -5.86 -0.70
N PRO A 257 -28.06 -6.42 0.20
CA PRO A 257 -27.84 -7.74 0.78
C PRO A 257 -27.69 -8.84 -0.29
N LEU A 258 -26.82 -9.82 -0.03
CA LEU A 258 -26.58 -10.98 -0.91
C LEU A 258 -27.30 -12.26 -0.43
N LYS A 259 -28.04 -12.17 0.68
CA LYS A 259 -28.86 -13.28 1.17
C LYS A 259 -30.07 -13.51 0.25
N GLY A 260 -30.25 -14.75 -0.22
CA GLY A 260 -31.41 -15.14 -1.03
C GLY A 260 -31.45 -14.52 -2.42
N VAL A 261 -30.29 -14.12 -2.96
CA VAL A 261 -30.19 -13.49 -4.27
C VAL A 261 -30.67 -14.41 -5.40
N ARG A 262 -31.42 -13.84 -6.34
CA ARG A 262 -31.83 -14.56 -7.55
C ARG A 262 -30.63 -14.69 -8.49
N ILE A 263 -30.30 -15.95 -8.78
CA ILE A 263 -29.27 -16.35 -9.75
C ILE A 263 -29.95 -16.61 -11.10
N SER A 264 -29.40 -16.06 -12.18
CA SER A 264 -29.96 -16.24 -13.52
C SER A 264 -29.72 -17.66 -14.03
N ASP A 265 -30.81 -18.35 -14.38
CA ASP A 265 -30.77 -19.68 -15.01
C ASP A 265 -30.15 -19.65 -16.41
N GLU A 266 -30.21 -18.50 -17.09
CA GLU A 266 -29.57 -18.30 -18.39
C GLU A 266 -28.04 -18.39 -18.28
N ILE A 267 -27.48 -17.91 -17.16
CA ILE A 267 -26.04 -17.93 -16.90
C ILE A 267 -25.64 -19.24 -16.21
N SER A 268 -26.32 -19.65 -15.14
CA SER A 268 -26.01 -20.87 -14.38
C SER A 268 -27.27 -21.57 -13.87
N ASN A 269 -27.61 -22.71 -14.47
CA ASN A 269 -28.83 -23.47 -14.15
C ASN A 269 -28.57 -24.73 -13.30
N ARG A 270 -27.32 -25.10 -13.04
CA ARG A 270 -26.99 -26.31 -12.27
C ARG A 270 -27.01 -26.01 -10.77
N TYR A 271 -27.63 -26.88 -9.98
CA TYR A 271 -27.82 -26.66 -8.53
C TYR A 271 -26.50 -26.37 -7.79
N TYR A 272 -25.44 -27.13 -8.07
CA TYR A 272 -24.13 -26.95 -7.41
C TYR A 272 -23.42 -25.64 -7.79
N GLN A 273 -23.73 -25.06 -8.96
CA GLN A 273 -23.21 -23.74 -9.34
C GLN A 273 -23.92 -22.67 -8.52
N LYS A 274 -25.24 -22.78 -8.38
CA LYS A 274 -26.06 -21.88 -7.57
C LYS A 274 -25.66 -21.94 -6.10
N GLU A 275 -25.45 -23.14 -5.57
CA GLU A 275 -24.96 -23.36 -4.21
C GLU A 275 -23.60 -22.70 -3.99
N ALA A 276 -22.63 -22.92 -4.90
CA ALA A 276 -21.31 -22.29 -4.82
C ALA A 276 -21.40 -20.76 -4.83
N ILE A 277 -22.24 -20.17 -5.68
CA ILE A 277 -22.46 -18.72 -5.75
C ILE A 277 -23.07 -18.22 -4.42
N GLN A 278 -24.11 -18.88 -3.91
CA GLN A 278 -24.76 -18.50 -2.66
C GLN A 278 -23.81 -18.59 -1.46
N THR A 279 -22.90 -19.58 -1.43
CA THR A 279 -21.87 -19.70 -0.39
C THR A 279 -20.87 -18.54 -0.45
N VAL A 280 -20.45 -18.11 -1.65
CA VAL A 280 -19.55 -16.94 -1.77
C VAL A 280 -20.27 -15.65 -1.37
N CYS A 281 -21.53 -15.50 -1.76
CA CYS A 281 -22.39 -14.39 -1.34
C CYS A 281 -22.50 -14.29 0.18
N ASP A 282 -22.80 -15.41 0.86
CA ASP A 282 -22.85 -15.50 2.32
C ASP A 282 -21.50 -15.15 2.97
N ALA A 283 -20.40 -15.66 2.41
CA ALA A 283 -19.07 -15.36 2.91
C ALA A 283 -18.75 -13.86 2.82
N PHE A 284 -19.15 -13.19 1.75
CA PHE A 284 -18.86 -11.77 1.54
C PHE A 284 -19.79 -10.85 2.34
N ASP A 285 -21.08 -11.21 2.45
CA ASP A 285 -22.09 -10.40 3.12
C ASP A 285 -22.16 -10.67 4.63
N GLU A 286 -22.65 -11.84 5.04
CA GLU A 286 -22.89 -12.13 6.46
C GLU A 286 -21.58 -12.31 7.25
N ARG A 287 -20.53 -12.83 6.61
CA ARG A 287 -19.25 -13.15 7.29
C ARG A 287 -18.15 -12.13 7.02
N ASN A 288 -18.43 -11.07 6.26
CA ASN A 288 -17.49 -9.98 5.95
C ASN A 288 -16.12 -10.48 5.43
N ARG A 289 -16.09 -11.61 4.72
CA ARG A 289 -14.87 -12.13 4.09
C ARG A 289 -14.59 -11.35 2.80
N ARG A 290 -13.30 -11.23 2.47
CA ARG A 290 -12.85 -10.57 1.23
C ARG A 290 -12.32 -11.54 0.17
N LYS A 291 -12.23 -12.82 0.52
CA LYS A 291 -11.64 -13.87 -0.32
C LYS A 291 -12.47 -15.13 -0.15
N ALA A 292 -12.65 -15.85 -1.25
CA ALA A 292 -13.26 -17.16 -1.28
C ALA A 292 -12.44 -18.08 -2.20
N LEU A 293 -12.44 -19.38 -1.89
CA LEU A 293 -11.82 -20.42 -2.71
C LEU A 293 -12.91 -21.42 -3.09
N LEU A 294 -13.12 -21.63 -4.38
CA LEU A 294 -14.03 -22.64 -4.91
C LEU A 294 -13.22 -23.77 -5.54
N VAL A 295 -13.40 -24.99 -5.01
CA VAL A 295 -12.80 -26.19 -5.58
C VAL A 295 -13.84 -26.87 -6.45
N MET A 296 -13.57 -26.94 -7.76
CA MET A 296 -14.52 -27.43 -8.75
C MET A 296 -13.81 -28.31 -9.80
N ALA A 297 -14.39 -29.47 -10.10
CA ALA A 297 -13.86 -30.38 -11.11
C ALA A 297 -13.76 -29.74 -12.51
N THR A 298 -12.86 -30.23 -13.36
CA THR A 298 -12.81 -29.82 -14.78
C THR A 298 -14.11 -30.22 -15.49
N GLY A 299 -14.64 -29.34 -16.36
CA GLY A 299 -15.93 -29.55 -17.04
C GLY A 299 -17.18 -29.22 -16.22
N SER A 300 -17.07 -28.95 -14.91
CA SER A 300 -18.22 -28.57 -14.05
C SER A 300 -18.78 -27.15 -14.32
N GLY A 301 -18.13 -26.36 -15.17
CA GLY A 301 -18.60 -25.03 -15.55
C GLY A 301 -18.09 -23.88 -14.67
N LYS A 302 -16.84 -23.97 -14.18
CA LYS A 302 -16.15 -22.90 -13.41
C LYS A 302 -16.37 -21.50 -13.98
N THR A 303 -16.18 -21.33 -15.29
CA THR A 303 -16.34 -20.04 -15.96
C THR A 303 -17.76 -19.49 -15.81
N ARG A 304 -18.79 -20.33 -16.03
CA ARG A 304 -20.20 -19.93 -15.85
C ARG A 304 -20.51 -19.56 -14.40
N THR A 305 -19.96 -20.30 -13.43
CA THR A 305 -20.11 -19.98 -12.00
C THR A 305 -19.52 -18.60 -11.67
N VAL A 306 -18.31 -18.28 -12.15
CA VAL A 306 -17.67 -16.99 -11.87
C VAL A 306 -18.39 -15.83 -12.57
N ILE A 307 -18.87 -16.01 -13.80
CA ILE A 307 -19.66 -15.00 -14.50
C ILE A 307 -20.97 -14.73 -13.76
N SER A 308 -21.66 -15.78 -13.32
CA SER A 308 -22.92 -15.65 -12.57
C SER A 308 -22.73 -14.98 -11.21
N LEU A 309 -21.63 -15.30 -10.50
CA LEU A 309 -21.25 -14.60 -9.28
C LEU A 309 -20.96 -13.11 -9.54
N ALA A 310 -20.22 -12.80 -10.61
CA ALA A 310 -19.92 -11.43 -10.98
C ALA A 310 -21.19 -10.64 -11.33
N ASP A 311 -22.12 -11.21 -12.10
CA ASP A 311 -23.44 -10.64 -12.37
C ASP A 311 -24.18 -10.28 -11.07
N VAL A 312 -24.27 -11.23 -10.13
CA VAL A 312 -24.90 -11.00 -8.82
C VAL A 312 -24.22 -9.85 -8.08
N LEU A 313 -22.89 -9.86 -7.96
CA LEU A 313 -22.15 -8.83 -7.23
C LEU A 313 -22.26 -7.44 -7.87
N ILE A 314 -22.32 -7.35 -9.21
CA ILE A 314 -22.51 -6.09 -9.93
C ILE A 314 -23.92 -5.56 -9.71
N ARG A 315 -24.94 -6.40 -9.93
CA ARG A 315 -26.36 -6.01 -9.75
C ARG A 315 -26.70 -5.55 -8.34
N HIS A 316 -25.95 -6.04 -7.34
CA HIS A 316 -26.14 -5.68 -5.93
C HIS A 316 -25.14 -4.62 -5.44
N GLY A 317 -24.37 -3.99 -6.34
CA GLY A 317 -23.50 -2.86 -5.98
C GLY A 317 -22.23 -3.22 -5.20
N TRP A 318 -21.88 -4.50 -5.10
CA TRP A 318 -20.68 -4.96 -4.39
C TRP A 318 -19.40 -4.73 -5.19
N VAL A 319 -19.48 -4.84 -6.51
CA VAL A 319 -18.34 -4.62 -7.40
C VAL A 319 -18.74 -3.76 -8.59
N LYS A 320 -17.86 -2.85 -8.99
CA LYS A 320 -18.02 -2.03 -10.21
C LYS A 320 -17.10 -2.51 -11.34
N ASN A 321 -15.88 -2.87 -10.98
CA ASN A 321 -14.86 -3.33 -11.92
C ASN A 321 -14.45 -4.75 -11.54
N LEU A 322 -14.28 -5.61 -12.53
CA LEU A 322 -13.86 -7.00 -12.35
C LEU A 322 -12.63 -7.28 -13.19
N LEU A 323 -11.61 -7.89 -12.58
CA LEU A 323 -10.44 -8.40 -13.28
C LEU A 323 -10.51 -9.93 -13.29
N PHE A 324 -10.67 -10.50 -14.48
CA PHE A 324 -10.66 -11.94 -14.69
C PHE A 324 -9.29 -12.37 -15.20
N LEU A 325 -8.59 -13.21 -14.45
CA LEU A 325 -7.26 -13.73 -14.80
C LEU A 325 -7.38 -15.20 -15.21
N ALA A 326 -6.81 -15.55 -16.36
CA ALA A 326 -6.72 -16.92 -16.83
C ALA A 326 -5.39 -17.13 -17.58
N ASP A 327 -4.91 -18.37 -17.55
CA ASP A 327 -3.59 -18.74 -18.09
C ASP A 327 -3.52 -18.70 -19.62
N ARG A 328 -4.62 -18.98 -20.33
CA ARG A 328 -4.67 -19.03 -21.80
C ARG A 328 -5.59 -17.97 -22.40
N ASN A 329 -5.14 -17.32 -23.48
CA ASN A 329 -5.91 -16.31 -24.22
C ASN A 329 -7.31 -16.81 -24.65
N ALA A 330 -7.43 -18.07 -25.06
CA ALA A 330 -8.73 -18.65 -25.44
C ALA A 330 -9.76 -18.61 -24.29
N LEU A 331 -9.31 -18.82 -23.05
CA LEU A 331 -10.17 -18.77 -21.86
C LEU A 331 -10.57 -17.32 -21.53
N VAL A 332 -9.66 -16.36 -21.74
CA VAL A 332 -9.94 -14.93 -21.58
C VAL A 332 -10.97 -14.46 -22.61
N THR A 333 -10.81 -14.84 -23.88
CA THR A 333 -11.76 -14.49 -24.96
C THR A 333 -13.15 -15.07 -24.70
N GLN A 334 -13.24 -16.30 -24.19
CA GLN A 334 -14.51 -16.92 -23.81
C GLN A 334 -15.18 -16.17 -22.66
N ALA A 335 -14.42 -15.79 -21.64
CA ALA A 335 -14.95 -14.99 -20.53
C ALA A 335 -15.42 -13.60 -21.01
N LYS A 336 -14.63 -12.92 -21.84
CA LYS A 336 -14.98 -11.60 -22.40
C LYS A 336 -16.32 -11.62 -23.14
N ARG A 337 -16.59 -12.63 -23.97
CA ARG A 337 -17.87 -12.81 -24.68
C ARG A 337 -19.06 -13.14 -23.79
N ALA A 338 -18.83 -13.50 -22.54
CA ALA A 338 -19.90 -13.80 -21.60
C ALA A 338 -20.16 -12.64 -20.61
N PHE A 339 -19.26 -11.64 -20.57
CA PHE A 339 -19.41 -10.40 -19.82
C PHE A 339 -19.89 -9.22 -20.68
N HIS A 340 -19.84 -9.36 -22.00
CA HIS A 340 -20.41 -8.47 -23.01
C HIS A 340 -21.45 -9.23 -23.81
#